data_AF-Q6AG29-F1
#
_entry.id   AF-Q6AG29-F1
#
_cell.length_a   1.000
_cell.length_b   1.000
_cell.length_c   1.000
_cell.angle_alpha   90.00
_cell.angle_beta   90.00
_cell.angle_gamma   90.00
#
_symmetry.space_group_name_H-M   'P 1'
#
loop_
_entity.id
_entity.type
_entity.pdbx_description
1 polymer ?
#
loop_
_entity_poly.entity_id
_entity_poly.type
_entity_poly.pdbx_seq_one_letter_code
_entity_poly.pdbx_strand_id
1 'polypeptide(L)'
;MMFEGGKRAVVYVRISDDPEGLERGVDRQEEDFRAVAAAEGLEVVAVFRENDTSAFKQRTIVLPSGEKVRRVIRPKFRAMLQLMANDGGDVLIAYDLDRAVRDPRDLEDLIDVRTLHGFRVRSVTGSLRLDADADVAMARVMVAMAHKSSADTARRVARAAKARAEAGGWNGGLPPFGYAPTGGLSE
;
A
#
# COMPACT_ATOMS: atom_id res chain seq x y z
N MET A 1 -32.88 -25.55 3.06
CA MET A 1 -31.46 -25.85 2.78
C MET A 1 -30.79 -24.51 2.51
N MET A 2 -30.15 -23.94 3.53
CA MET A 2 -29.46 -22.66 3.39
C MET A 2 -28.17 -22.94 2.64
N PHE A 3 -27.92 -22.26 1.52
CA PHE A 3 -26.63 -22.30 0.86
C PHE A 3 -25.61 -21.74 1.86
N GLU A 4 -24.70 -22.59 2.33
CA GLU A 4 -23.54 -22.17 3.09
C GLU A 4 -22.65 -21.41 2.09
N GLY A 5 -22.93 -20.11 1.94
CA GLY A 5 -22.22 -19.25 1.00
C GLY A 5 -20.74 -19.27 1.32
N GLY A 6 -19.90 -19.48 0.30
CA GLY A 6 -18.44 -19.46 0.46
C GLY A 6 -17.99 -18.18 1.16
N LYS A 7 -16.94 -18.26 1.97
CA LYS A 7 -16.41 -17.07 2.66
C LYS A 7 -15.97 -16.03 1.64
N ARG A 8 -16.38 -14.78 1.84
CA ARG A 8 -16.16 -13.67 0.91
C ARG A 8 -14.80 -13.04 1.15
N ALA A 9 -13.98 -12.95 0.10
CA ALA A 9 -12.69 -12.30 0.09
C ALA A 9 -12.77 -10.90 -0.53
N VAL A 10 -12.13 -9.94 0.12
CA VAL A 10 -11.86 -8.60 -0.39
C VAL A 10 -10.36 -8.51 -0.68
N VAL A 11 -10.00 -8.08 -1.89
CA VAL A 11 -8.61 -7.97 -2.34
C VAL A 11 -8.19 -6.51 -2.32
N TYR A 12 -6.99 -6.24 -1.80
CA TYR A 12 -6.34 -4.93 -1.86
C TYR A 12 -5.00 -5.03 -2.58
N VAL A 13 -4.86 -4.28 -3.68
CA VAL A 13 -3.67 -4.26 -4.55
C VAL A 13 -3.10 -2.85 -4.60
N ARG A 14 -1.78 -2.72 -4.46
CA ARG A 14 -1.05 -1.48 -4.74
C ARG A 14 -0.25 -1.63 -6.03
N ILE A 15 -0.55 -0.79 -7.01
CA ILE A 15 0.09 -0.76 -8.31
C ILE A 15 1.16 0.34 -8.30
N SER A 16 2.41 -0.01 -8.61
CA SER A 16 3.47 0.98 -8.86
C SER A 16 3.20 1.70 -10.18
N ASP A 17 3.40 3.02 -10.20
CA ASP A 17 3.41 3.80 -11.46
C ASP A 17 4.62 3.31 -12.27
N ASP A 18 4.37 2.55 -13.33
CA ASP A 18 5.38 2.10 -14.28
C ASP A 18 5.25 2.89 -15.58
N PRO A 19 5.95 4.01 -15.74
CA PRO A 19 5.88 4.84 -16.93
C PRO A 19 6.49 4.17 -18.19
N GLU A 20 7.21 3.05 -18.07
CA GLU A 20 7.83 2.33 -19.20
C GLU A 20 7.02 1.13 -19.72
N GLY A 21 5.82 0.89 -19.19
CA GLY A 21 4.82 0.05 -19.86
C GLY A 21 4.98 -1.47 -19.65
N LEU A 22 5.00 -1.94 -18.41
CA LEU A 22 4.69 -3.33 -18.10
C LEU A 22 3.38 -3.44 -17.30
N GLU A 23 2.26 -3.22 -17.98
CA GLU A 23 0.93 -3.71 -17.53
C GLU A 23 0.96 -5.22 -17.16
N ARG A 24 1.98 -5.95 -17.62
CA ARG A 24 2.29 -7.36 -17.27
C ARG A 24 2.48 -7.64 -15.77
N GLY A 25 2.76 -6.64 -14.93
CA GLY A 25 2.99 -6.83 -13.49
C GLY A 25 1.72 -6.84 -12.62
N VAL A 26 0.65 -6.20 -13.09
CA VAL A 26 -0.62 -6.08 -12.35
C VAL A 26 -1.52 -7.29 -12.60
N ASP A 27 -1.56 -7.77 -13.85
CA ASP A 27 -2.36 -8.94 -14.22
C ASP A 27 -1.89 -10.20 -13.49
N ARG A 28 -0.56 -10.41 -13.39
CA ARG A 28 0.01 -11.51 -12.58
C ARG A 28 -0.33 -11.41 -11.09
N GLN A 29 -0.35 -10.20 -10.54
CA GLN A 29 -0.74 -10.03 -9.13
C GLN A 29 -2.20 -10.42 -8.91
N GLU A 30 -3.10 -10.04 -9.81
CA GLU A 30 -4.51 -10.44 -9.70
C GLU A 30 -4.69 -11.96 -9.81
N GLU A 31 -3.95 -12.62 -10.70
CA GLU A 31 -3.89 -14.08 -10.77
C GLU A 31 -3.43 -14.70 -9.44
N ASP A 32 -2.37 -14.17 -8.82
CA ASP A 32 -1.88 -14.65 -7.52
C ASP A 32 -2.95 -14.49 -6.42
N PHE A 33 -3.66 -13.36 -6.40
CA PHE A 33 -4.75 -13.13 -5.44
C PHE A 33 -5.91 -14.11 -5.63
N ARG A 34 -6.29 -14.37 -6.89
CA ARG A 34 -7.35 -15.33 -7.21
C ARG A 34 -6.93 -16.75 -6.89
N ALA A 35 -5.66 -17.10 -7.09
CA ALA A 35 -5.12 -18.41 -6.71
C ALA A 35 -5.18 -18.62 -5.19
N VAL A 36 -4.79 -17.63 -4.39
CA VAL A 36 -4.92 -17.69 -2.92
C VAL A 36 -6.38 -17.81 -2.48
N ALA A 37 -7.27 -17.02 -3.07
CA ALA A 37 -8.70 -17.10 -2.78
C ALA A 37 -9.27 -18.48 -3.12
N ALA A 38 -8.98 -19.01 -4.32
CA ALA A 38 -9.43 -20.32 -4.75
C ALA A 38 -8.89 -21.46 -3.87
N ALA A 39 -7.62 -21.40 -3.46
CA ALA A 39 -7.01 -22.39 -2.59
C ALA A 39 -7.65 -22.44 -1.19
N GLU A 40 -8.16 -21.31 -0.69
CA GLU A 40 -8.90 -21.23 0.58
C GLU A 40 -10.43 -21.39 0.41
N GLY A 41 -10.93 -21.65 -0.80
CA GLY A 41 -12.36 -21.75 -1.07
C GLY A 41 -13.13 -20.44 -0.87
N LEU A 42 -12.46 -19.30 -1.11
CA LEU A 42 -13.00 -17.96 -0.93
C LEU A 42 -13.55 -17.40 -2.24
N GLU A 43 -14.66 -16.67 -2.16
CA GLU A 43 -15.24 -15.92 -3.27
C GLU A 43 -14.73 -14.47 -3.25
N VAL A 44 -14.02 -14.03 -4.28
CA VAL A 44 -13.57 -12.62 -4.37
C VAL A 44 -14.76 -11.72 -4.71
N VAL A 45 -15.23 -10.94 -3.74
CA VAL A 45 -16.40 -10.05 -3.89
C VAL A 45 -16.05 -8.60 -4.23
N ALA A 46 -14.80 -8.18 -3.96
CA ALA A 46 -14.33 -6.83 -4.28
C ALA A 46 -12.81 -6.78 -4.46
N VAL A 47 -12.35 -5.91 -5.37
CA VAL A 47 -10.93 -5.64 -5.60
C VAL A 47 -10.68 -4.13 -5.56
N PHE A 48 -9.80 -3.71 -4.65
CA PHE A 48 -9.40 -2.30 -4.48
C PHE A 48 -7.98 -2.10 -5.00
N ARG A 49 -7.83 -1.28 -6.04
CA ARG A 49 -6.54 -0.96 -6.66
C ARG A 49 -6.10 0.46 -6.27
N GLU A 50 -4.96 0.60 -5.60
CA GLU A 50 -4.37 1.87 -5.17
C GLU A 50 -3.10 2.20 -5.98
N ASN A 51 -2.94 3.46 -6.41
CA ASN A 51 -1.77 3.90 -7.16
C ASN A 51 -0.63 4.34 -6.20
N ASP A 52 0.60 3.94 -6.48
CA ASP A 52 1.75 4.13 -5.58
C ASP A 52 2.17 5.60 -5.40
N THR A 53 1.83 6.50 -6.34
CA THR A 53 2.18 7.93 -6.25
C THR A 53 1.55 8.66 -5.05
N SER A 54 0.49 8.11 -4.47
CA SER A 54 -0.18 8.67 -3.29
C SER A 54 0.38 8.14 -1.97
N ALA A 55 1.02 6.96 -1.97
CA ALA A 55 1.35 6.19 -0.77
C ALA A 55 2.46 6.78 0.11
N PHE A 56 3.22 7.77 -0.38
CA PHE A 56 4.33 8.38 0.37
C PHE A 56 4.12 9.87 0.68
N LYS A 57 3.14 10.52 0.05
CA LYS A 57 2.92 11.95 0.21
C LYS A 57 1.91 12.20 1.32
N GLN A 58 2.42 12.35 2.54
CA GLN A 58 1.62 12.90 3.64
C GLN A 58 1.14 14.31 3.29
N ARG A 59 -0.17 14.53 3.37
CA ARG A 59 -0.82 15.83 3.23
C ARG A 59 -1.51 16.19 4.54
N THR A 60 -1.65 17.48 4.78
CA THR A 60 -2.50 17.96 5.87
C THR A 60 -3.95 17.83 5.44
N ILE A 61 -4.74 17.08 6.20
CA ILE A 61 -6.19 16.97 6.03
C ILE A 61 -6.90 17.50 7.28
N VAL A 62 -8.14 17.93 7.11
CA VAL A 62 -9.02 18.34 8.21
C VAL A 62 -10.02 17.21 8.45
N LEU A 63 -10.03 16.65 9.66
CA LEU A 63 -11.01 15.64 10.05
C LEU A 63 -12.40 16.26 10.23
N PRO A 64 -13.48 15.47 10.24
CA PRO A 64 -14.82 15.97 10.56
C PRO A 64 -14.91 16.68 11.92
N SER A 65 -14.00 16.38 12.86
CA SER A 65 -13.86 17.06 14.15
C SER A 65 -13.26 18.47 14.06
N GLY A 66 -12.76 18.89 12.88
CA GLY A 66 -12.02 20.14 12.69
C GLY A 66 -10.51 20.05 12.93
N GLU A 67 -10.01 18.91 13.40
CA GLU A 67 -8.58 18.70 13.68
C GLU A 67 -7.76 18.59 12.38
N LYS A 68 -6.61 19.28 12.34
CA LYS A 68 -5.63 19.16 11.24
C LYS A 68 -4.64 18.04 11.53
N VAL A 69 -4.63 17.02 10.67
CA VAL A 69 -3.72 15.88 10.80
C VAL A 69 -2.90 15.67 9.53
N ARG A 70 -1.67 15.17 9.69
CA ARG A 70 -0.80 14.77 8.58
C ARG A 70 -1.09 13.31 8.26
N ARG A 71 -1.64 13.01 7.08
CA ARG A 71 -1.93 11.64 6.66
C ARG A 71 -1.54 11.36 5.22
N VAL A 72 -1.18 10.12 4.96
CA VAL A 72 -1.09 9.58 3.59
C VAL A 72 -2.51 9.48 3.03
N ILE A 73 -2.70 9.94 1.80
CA ILE A 73 -4.01 9.90 1.14
C ILE A 73 -4.13 8.57 0.40
N ARG A 74 -4.95 7.65 0.95
CA ARG A 74 -5.17 6.31 0.38
C ARG A 74 -6.66 6.03 0.23
N PRO A 75 -7.34 6.65 -0.76
CA PRO A 75 -8.79 6.59 -0.87
C PRO A 75 -9.29 5.15 -1.04
N LYS A 76 -8.53 4.29 -1.71
CA LYS A 76 -8.93 2.90 -1.97
C LYS A 76 -8.73 2.03 -0.75
N PHE A 77 -7.66 2.27 0.01
CA PHE A 77 -7.48 1.64 1.32
C PHE A 77 -8.61 2.02 2.29
N ARG A 78 -9.00 3.29 2.34
CA ARG A 78 -10.10 3.77 3.20
C ARG A 78 -11.46 3.19 2.79
N ALA A 79 -11.74 3.16 1.49
CA ALA A 79 -12.96 2.53 0.98
C ALA A 79 -13.00 1.02 1.28
N MET A 80 -11.86 0.33 1.20
CA MET A 80 -11.74 -1.07 1.60
C MET A 80 -12.04 -1.25 3.09
N LEU A 81 -11.42 -0.45 3.98
CA LEU A 81 -11.72 -0.52 5.42
C LEU A 81 -13.20 -0.29 5.71
N GLN A 82 -13.84 0.66 4.99
CA GLN A 82 -15.27 0.91 5.13
C GLN A 82 -16.13 -0.27 4.66
N LEU A 83 -15.76 -0.93 3.57
CA LEU A 83 -16.44 -2.15 3.12
C LEU A 83 -16.33 -3.26 4.19
N MET A 84 -15.15 -3.46 4.76
CA MET A 84 -14.93 -4.45 5.81
C MET A 84 -15.70 -4.12 7.09
N ALA A 85 -15.79 -2.84 7.45
CA ALA A 85 -16.56 -2.37 8.61
C ALA A 85 -18.09 -2.53 8.45
N ASN A 86 -18.57 -2.71 7.22
CA ASN A 86 -19.98 -2.93 6.92
C ASN A 86 -20.28 -4.40 6.61
N ASP A 87 -19.47 -5.33 7.12
CA ASP A 87 -19.59 -6.78 6.90
C ASP A 87 -19.62 -7.16 5.40
N GLY A 88 -18.92 -6.38 4.57
CA GLY A 88 -18.81 -6.60 3.12
C GLY A 88 -17.85 -7.72 2.72
N GLY A 89 -17.11 -8.30 3.66
CA GLY A 89 -16.19 -9.42 3.42
C GLY A 89 -15.71 -10.07 4.71
N ASP A 90 -15.31 -11.34 4.61
CA ASP A 90 -14.91 -12.18 5.74
C ASP A 90 -13.37 -12.36 5.81
N VAL A 91 -12.69 -12.12 4.69
CA VAL A 91 -11.23 -12.21 4.55
C VAL A 91 -10.70 -11.03 3.73
N LEU A 92 -9.72 -10.31 4.25
CA LEU A 92 -8.90 -9.36 3.49
C LEU A 92 -7.67 -10.08 2.96
N ILE A 93 -7.45 -10.04 1.64
CA ILE A 93 -6.23 -10.53 0.99
C ILE A 93 -5.42 -9.33 0.46
N ALA A 94 -4.17 -9.21 0.88
CA ALA A 94 -3.20 -8.23 0.38
C ALA A 94 -1.93 -8.92 -0.13
N TYR A 95 -1.06 -8.24 -0.90
CA TYR A 95 0.11 -8.93 -1.47
C TYR A 95 1.19 -9.17 -0.40
N ASP A 96 1.56 -8.10 0.29
CA ASP A 96 2.46 -8.11 1.44
C ASP A 96 2.16 -6.91 2.36
N LEU A 97 2.74 -6.95 3.56
CA LEU A 97 2.58 -5.94 4.60
C LEU A 97 3.18 -4.57 4.18
N ASP A 98 4.28 -4.59 3.42
CA ASP A 98 5.02 -3.40 2.97
C ASP A 98 4.27 -2.61 1.87
N ARG A 99 3.43 -3.29 1.10
CA ARG A 99 2.52 -2.73 0.09
C ARG A 99 1.15 -2.39 0.67
N ALA A 100 0.72 -3.08 1.71
CA ALA A 100 -0.58 -2.86 2.36
C ALA A 100 -0.56 -1.70 3.37
N VAL A 101 0.48 -1.56 4.20
CA VAL A 101 0.49 -0.63 5.34
C VAL A 101 1.91 -0.16 5.67
N ARG A 102 2.46 0.73 4.85
CA ARG A 102 3.79 1.35 5.09
C ARG A 102 3.76 2.50 6.09
N ASP A 103 2.59 3.05 6.34
CA ASP A 103 2.34 4.06 7.36
C ASP A 103 1.86 3.36 8.65
N PRO A 104 2.51 3.59 9.81
CA PRO A 104 2.08 3.00 11.08
C PRO A 104 0.61 3.27 11.41
N ARG A 105 0.06 4.42 11.00
CA ARG A 105 -1.34 4.74 11.28
C ARG A 105 -2.31 3.91 10.44
N ASP A 106 -1.97 3.62 9.19
CA ASP A 106 -2.80 2.74 8.36
C ASP A 106 -2.83 1.31 8.92
N LEU A 107 -1.73 0.83 9.49
CA LEU A 107 -1.71 -0.46 10.19
C LEU A 107 -2.64 -0.45 11.41
N GLU A 108 -2.54 0.56 12.27
CA GLU A 108 -3.42 0.65 13.43
C GLU A 108 -4.90 0.77 13.04
N ASP A 109 -5.22 1.58 12.02
CA ASP A 109 -6.60 1.68 11.54
C ASP A 109 -7.11 0.32 10.98
N LEU A 110 -6.25 -0.49 10.33
CA LEU A 110 -6.60 -1.84 9.90
C LEU A 110 -6.82 -2.78 11.09
N ILE A 111 -5.94 -2.74 12.10
CA ILE A 111 -6.05 -3.53 13.33
C ILE A 111 -7.36 -3.19 14.05
N ASP A 112 -7.70 -1.92 14.16
CA ASP A 112 -8.92 -1.44 14.81
C ASP A 112 -10.17 -2.01 14.13
N VAL A 113 -10.29 -1.85 12.81
CA VAL A 113 -11.45 -2.37 12.06
C VAL A 113 -11.49 -3.90 12.13
N ARG A 114 -10.34 -4.59 12.02
CA ARG A 114 -10.28 -6.04 12.19
C ARG A 114 -10.75 -6.48 13.58
N THR A 115 -10.35 -5.76 14.62
CA THR A 115 -10.68 -6.11 16.00
C THR A 115 -12.16 -5.89 16.29
N LEU A 116 -12.75 -4.85 15.70
CA LEU A 116 -14.18 -4.54 15.86
C LEU A 116 -15.09 -5.46 15.03
N HIS A 117 -14.66 -5.90 13.84
CA HIS A 117 -15.51 -6.61 12.88
C HIS A 117 -15.12 -8.08 12.63
N GLY A 118 -13.99 -8.55 13.15
CA GLY A 118 -13.65 -9.98 13.22
C GLY A 118 -13.23 -10.66 11.91
N PHE A 119 -12.93 -9.92 10.84
CA PHE A 119 -12.45 -10.53 9.58
C PHE A 119 -11.00 -11.02 9.69
N ARG A 120 -10.64 -11.99 8.83
CA ARG A 120 -9.25 -12.52 8.76
C ARG A 120 -8.40 -11.68 7.80
N VAL A 121 -7.10 -11.61 8.07
CA VAL A 121 -6.14 -10.95 7.17
C VAL A 121 -5.14 -11.97 6.64
N ARG A 122 -4.94 -11.96 5.33
CA ARG A 122 -4.03 -12.84 4.60
C ARG A 122 -3.15 -12.02 3.67
N SER A 123 -1.89 -12.45 3.52
CA SER A 123 -1.04 -12.01 2.43
C SER A 123 -0.70 -13.13 1.46
N VAL A 124 -0.57 -12.78 0.18
CA VAL A 124 -0.05 -13.69 -0.86
C VAL A 124 1.32 -14.24 -0.49
N THR A 125 2.21 -13.41 0.06
CA THR A 125 3.55 -13.82 0.51
C THR A 125 3.60 -14.59 1.83
N GLY A 126 2.46 -14.71 2.53
CA GLY A 126 2.39 -15.24 3.90
C GLY A 126 3.00 -14.34 4.99
N SER A 127 3.53 -13.17 4.65
CA SER A 127 4.20 -12.27 5.61
C SER A 127 3.27 -11.49 6.55
N LEU A 128 1.98 -11.40 6.22
CA LEU A 128 0.97 -10.66 6.98
C LEU A 128 -0.15 -11.61 7.39
N ARG A 129 -0.20 -11.85 8.70
CA ARG A 129 -1.37 -12.35 9.42
C ARG A 129 -1.63 -11.39 10.57
N LEU A 130 -2.87 -11.26 10.99
CA LEU A 130 -3.26 -10.48 12.17
C LEU A 130 -4.21 -11.30 13.05
N ASP A 131 -4.07 -12.64 12.99
CA ASP A 131 -5.02 -13.55 13.63
C ASP A 131 -4.76 -13.63 15.15
N ALA A 132 -3.49 -13.58 15.57
CA ALA A 132 -3.05 -13.63 16.96
C ALA A 132 -2.28 -12.37 17.39
N ASP A 133 -2.22 -12.13 18.70
CA ASP A 133 -1.51 -10.98 19.29
C ASP A 133 -0.03 -10.92 18.89
N ALA A 134 0.63 -12.08 18.79
CA ALA A 134 2.01 -12.17 18.31
C ALA A 134 2.15 -11.72 16.84
N ASP A 135 1.16 -12.03 15.99
CA ASP A 135 1.15 -11.60 14.60
C ASP A 135 0.99 -10.07 14.51
N VAL A 136 0.11 -9.50 15.33
CA VAL A 136 -0.10 -8.04 15.43
C VAL A 136 1.17 -7.32 15.92
N ALA A 137 1.83 -7.86 16.94
CA ALA A 137 3.08 -7.31 17.45
C ALA A 137 4.18 -7.33 16.38
N MET A 138 4.33 -8.45 15.67
CA MET A 138 5.30 -8.58 14.59
C MET A 138 4.99 -7.62 13.44
N ALA A 139 3.71 -7.48 13.06
CA ALA A 139 3.29 -6.53 12.04
C ALA A 139 3.71 -5.09 12.39
N ARG A 140 3.50 -4.65 13.65
CA ARG A 140 3.95 -3.33 14.12
C ARG A 140 5.46 -3.14 13.99
N VAL A 141 6.25 -4.15 14.36
CA VAL A 141 7.72 -4.12 14.21
C VAL A 141 8.12 -4.00 12.73
N MET A 142 7.53 -4.82 11.86
CA MET A 142 7.82 -4.78 10.43
C MET A 142 7.49 -3.42 9.81
N VAL A 143 6.33 -2.84 10.13
CA VAL A 143 5.95 -1.51 9.64
C VAL A 143 6.88 -0.42 10.16
N ALA A 144 7.27 -0.48 11.44
CA ALA A 144 8.22 0.49 11.99
C ALA A 144 9.58 0.43 11.26
N MET A 145 10.08 -0.77 10.96
CA MET A 145 11.32 -0.97 10.19
C MET A 145 11.19 -0.45 8.75
N ALA A 146 10.10 -0.77 8.06
CA ALA A 146 9.82 -0.32 6.70
C ALA A 146 9.68 1.21 6.62
N HIS A 147 8.98 1.82 7.57
CA HIS A 147 8.82 3.27 7.69
C HIS A 147 10.18 3.96 7.90
N LYS A 148 11.03 3.42 8.78
CA LYS A 148 12.40 3.92 8.98
C LYS A 148 13.23 3.82 7.71
N SER A 149 13.24 2.66 7.04
CA SER A 149 14.00 2.44 5.80
C SER A 149 13.59 3.41 4.69
N SER A 150 12.29 3.69 4.58
CA SER A 150 11.74 4.67 3.64
C SER A 150 12.23 6.09 3.96
N ALA A 151 12.20 6.49 5.24
CA ALA A 151 12.72 7.78 5.68
C ALA A 151 14.24 7.93 5.43
N ASP A 152 15.01 6.86 5.66
CA ASP A 152 16.45 6.82 5.39
C ASP A 152 16.75 7.00 3.89
N THR A 153 15.99 6.31 3.05
CA THR A 153 16.08 6.43 1.59
C THR A 153 15.72 7.83 1.12
N ALA A 154 14.63 8.42 1.63
CA ALA A 154 14.23 9.79 1.30
C ALA A 154 15.32 10.81 1.69
N ARG A 155 15.91 10.67 2.87
CA ARG A 155 17.05 11.52 3.30
C ARG A 155 18.24 11.38 2.37
N ARG A 156 18.59 10.16 1.94
CA ARG A 156 19.70 9.90 1.02
C ARG A 156 19.44 10.53 -0.35
N VAL A 157 18.24 10.36 -0.91
CA VAL A 157 17.85 10.96 -2.21
C VAL A 157 17.89 12.49 -2.14
N ALA A 158 17.34 13.08 -1.08
CA ALA A 158 17.37 14.53 -0.89
C ALA A 158 18.80 15.08 -0.78
N ARG A 159 19.69 14.39 -0.06
CA ARG A 159 21.12 14.75 0.02
C ARG A 159 21.82 14.66 -1.34
N ALA A 160 21.57 13.60 -2.10
CA ALA A 160 22.14 13.44 -3.44
C ALA A 160 21.65 14.54 -4.41
N ALA A 161 20.36 14.89 -4.35
CA ALA A 161 19.80 16.00 -5.12
C ALA A 161 20.43 17.35 -4.71
N LYS A 162 20.62 17.59 -3.40
CA LYS A 162 21.28 18.80 -2.92
C LYS A 162 22.72 18.91 -3.41
N ALA A 163 23.51 17.83 -3.26
CA ALA A 163 24.89 17.80 -3.71
C ALA A 163 25.02 18.02 -5.23
N ARG A 164 24.10 17.44 -6.01
CA ARG A 164 24.06 17.65 -7.46
C ARG A 164 23.71 19.09 -7.82
N ALA A 165 22.76 19.72 -7.10
CA ALA A 165 22.44 21.14 -7.27
C ALA A 165 23.63 22.05 -6.95
N GLU A 166 24.34 21.78 -5.85
CA GLU A 166 25.53 22.52 -5.43
C GLU A 166 26.69 22.37 -6.44
N ALA A 167 26.79 21.23 -7.11
CA ALA A 167 27.76 20.99 -8.19
C ALA A 167 27.31 21.55 -9.56
N GLY A 168 26.18 22.26 -9.64
CA GLY A 168 25.65 22.82 -10.88
C GLY A 168 24.98 21.80 -11.82
N GLY A 169 24.72 20.58 -11.35
CA GLY A 169 24.10 19.51 -12.12
C GLY A 169 22.57 19.56 -12.14
N TRP A 170 21.97 18.99 -13.19
CA TRP A 170 20.51 18.86 -13.33
C TRP A 170 19.92 17.79 -12.40
N ASN A 171 18.86 18.11 -11.66
CA ASN A 171 18.24 17.20 -10.68
C ASN A 171 17.18 16.24 -11.26
N GLY A 172 17.01 16.22 -12.59
CA GLY A 172 15.99 15.42 -13.27
C GLY A 172 14.67 16.18 -13.47
N GLY A 173 13.69 15.50 -14.07
CA GLY A 173 12.41 16.08 -14.50
C GLY A 173 12.44 16.53 -15.97
N LEU A 174 11.28 16.96 -16.47
CA LEU A 174 11.15 17.47 -17.84
C LEU A 174 11.99 18.75 -17.96
N PRO A 175 12.96 18.83 -18.89
CA PRO A 175 13.73 20.05 -19.06
C PRO A 175 12.81 21.20 -19.51
N PRO A 176 13.12 22.45 -19.15
CA PRO A 176 12.37 23.60 -19.64
C PRO A 176 12.36 23.63 -21.18
N PHE A 177 11.31 24.21 -21.76
CA PHE A 177 11.22 24.38 -23.21
C PHE A 177 12.49 25.07 -23.76
N GLY A 178 13.11 24.47 -24.79
CA GLY A 178 14.36 24.96 -25.38
C GLY A 178 15.65 24.43 -24.74
N TYR A 179 15.57 23.59 -23.70
CA TYR A 179 16.72 22.96 -23.06
C TYR A 179 16.70 21.44 -23.26
N ALA A 180 17.88 20.85 -23.45
CA ALA A 180 18.08 19.41 -23.41
C ALA A 180 19.12 19.08 -22.33
N PRO A 181 18.91 18.04 -21.50
CA PRO A 181 19.91 17.62 -20.53
C PRO A 181 21.18 17.20 -21.27
N THR A 182 22.29 17.92 -21.04
CA THR A 182 23.60 17.59 -21.59
C THR A 182 24.35 16.77 -20.55
N GLY A 183 24.49 15.46 -20.80
CA GLY A 183 25.12 14.50 -19.88
C GLY A 183 24.16 13.42 -19.39
N GLY A 184 23.68 12.56 -20.28
CA GLY A 184 23.07 11.28 -19.93
C GLY A 184 24.15 10.20 -19.82
N LEU A 185 24.24 9.57 -18.65
CA LEU A 185 24.91 8.30 -18.30
C LEU A 185 26.06 7.85 -19.25
N SER A 186 27.30 7.97 -18.77
CA SER A 186 28.38 7.07 -19.21
C SER A 186 27.97 5.63 -18.91
N GLU A 187 28.09 4.75 -19.91
CA GLU A 187 27.96 3.29 -19.84
C GLU A 187 28.75 2.67 -18.66
#